data_AF-A0A0C3EVL9-F1
#
_entry.id   AF-A0A0C3EVL9-F1
#
_cell.length_a   1.000
_cell.length_b   1.000
_cell.length_c   1.000
_cell.angle_alpha   90.00
_cell.angle_beta   90.00
_cell.angle_gamma   90.00
#
_symmetry.space_group_name_H-M   'P 1'
#
loop_
_entity.id
_entity.type
_entity.pdbx_description
1 polymer ?
#
loop_
_entity_poly.entity_id
_entity_poly.type
_entity_poly.pdbx_seq_one_letter_code
_entity_poly.pdbx_strand_id
1 'polypeptide(L)'
;MKGASSPTAVQTQPHSIPPFLLLKALLQEPLTHSHLPQSPQAHPLLRFRKYRHLTKLPLRQFLREIENKIDERGHTTEKLKTNCLKNNIAFGSGADEWFTNLDAAEKDTYDHLVAAFEKQWPLTAALKKSKMERIQVLKDWVLKPEELGKKVEGPGGAQIWSHVKWATGLASRVRDAEDAMGFLLGDVYKALPRPVRDLIHTEPRRTYNELSAAVLALDTTDLKDGAAAYARDEETARLAREPMSPTKALRETFSSTHIQPPCIQLEVTETSLVRLVVVYPHSADLDQVPWGMGRGTSQPGGTAVQSLRNRTTTTRHQDLLNFALPQHPNTAEGQATYQAQVRVWHAANPNQKPDEQHPYPLSPGTPAVGSCECWDCGQKGHMQSAAVCAGAVLPEPERDWRCIAGFITRAFHAECLVASHTVNFVDVQQYNPYPTYHQQSYQRAYVEDVEDEQGNGQGLSE
;
A
#
# COMPACT_ATOMS: atom_id res chain seq x y z
N MET A 1 -98.56 25.98 9.03
CA MET A 1 -98.42 24.51 8.96
C MET A 1 -97.19 24.10 9.78
N LYS A 2 -97.27 22.92 10.43
CA LYS A 2 -96.27 22.17 11.25
C LYS A 2 -94.77 22.59 11.08
N GLY A 3 -93.93 22.74 12.11
CA GLY A 3 -94.07 22.56 13.57
C GLY A 3 -93.41 21.28 14.13
N ALA A 4 -92.89 21.36 15.38
CA ALA A 4 -92.20 20.32 16.19
C ALA A 4 -90.72 20.01 15.83
N SER A 5 -89.78 19.70 16.74
CA SER A 5 -89.72 19.73 18.23
C SER A 5 -88.23 19.56 18.64
N SER A 6 -87.63 20.43 19.47
CA SER A 6 -87.50 20.40 20.96
C SER A 6 -86.31 19.58 21.53
N PRO A 7 -85.76 19.93 22.72
CA PRO A 7 -84.32 19.75 23.02
C PRO A 7 -83.97 19.13 24.41
N THR A 8 -82.68 19.18 24.76
CA THR A 8 -82.09 19.23 26.14
C THR A 8 -81.84 17.91 26.91
N ALA A 9 -80.60 17.73 27.41
CA ALA A 9 -80.29 17.36 28.81
C ALA A 9 -78.77 17.28 29.12
N VAL A 10 -78.34 18.01 30.17
CA VAL A 10 -77.51 17.57 31.33
C VAL A 10 -76.15 16.88 31.04
N GLN A 11 -74.93 17.42 31.31
CA GLN A 11 -74.32 18.12 32.48
C GLN A 11 -73.38 17.20 33.32
N THR A 12 -72.34 17.81 33.93
CA THR A 12 -71.41 17.31 34.99
C THR A 12 -70.29 16.28 34.64
N GLN A 13 -69.06 16.81 34.54
CA GLN A 13 -67.85 16.29 35.22
C GLN A 13 -67.98 16.50 36.76
N PRO A 14 -67.15 15.96 37.70
CA PRO A 14 -65.68 15.78 37.60
C PRO A 14 -65.03 14.59 38.39
N HIS A 15 -63.68 14.64 38.48
CA HIS A 15 -62.77 14.07 39.50
C HIS A 15 -62.00 12.74 39.30
N SER A 16 -60.67 12.92 39.29
CA SER A 16 -59.61 12.23 40.04
C SER A 16 -59.13 10.81 39.73
N ILE A 17 -57.84 10.80 39.37
CA ILE A 17 -56.75 9.79 39.30
C ILE A 17 -56.37 9.30 40.73
N PRO A 18 -55.60 8.20 41.03
CA PRO A 18 -55.33 6.85 40.42
C PRO A 18 -55.55 5.72 41.50
N PRO A 19 -54.74 4.63 41.74
CA PRO A 19 -53.73 3.85 40.97
C PRO A 19 -53.76 2.28 41.08
N PHE A 20 -52.82 1.65 40.34
CA PHE A 20 -52.04 0.41 40.66
C PHE A 20 -52.58 -1.03 40.38
N LEU A 21 -51.70 -1.82 39.70
CA LEU A 21 -51.60 -3.31 39.58
C LEU A 21 -52.74 -4.03 38.80
N LEU A 22 -52.51 -5.02 37.91
CA LEU A 22 -51.69 -6.24 38.03
C LEU A 22 -51.29 -6.87 36.66
N LEU A 23 -50.62 -8.03 36.69
CA LEU A 23 -49.92 -8.79 35.62
C LEU A 23 -50.77 -9.56 34.58
N LYS A 24 -50.14 -9.84 33.42
CA LYS A 24 -50.17 -11.06 32.55
C LYS A 24 -51.55 -11.69 32.22
N ALA A 25 -51.86 -12.03 30.96
CA ALA A 25 -51.13 -13.06 30.20
C ALA A 25 -51.56 -13.18 28.72
N LEU A 26 -50.65 -13.74 27.91
CA LEU A 26 -50.87 -14.61 26.74
C LEU A 26 -52.01 -14.30 25.75
N LEU A 27 -51.63 -13.91 24.52
CA LEU A 27 -51.99 -14.68 23.32
C LEU A 27 -50.92 -14.50 22.24
N GLN A 28 -50.80 -15.48 21.35
CA GLN A 28 -49.65 -15.67 20.47
C GLN A 28 -50.10 -15.70 18.99
N GLU A 29 -49.19 -15.28 18.10
CA GLU A 29 -49.26 -15.35 16.63
C GLU A 29 -50.08 -14.29 15.85
N PRO A 30 -49.80 -14.07 14.55
CA PRO A 30 -48.65 -14.52 13.74
C PRO A 30 -47.83 -13.38 13.11
N LEU A 31 -46.66 -13.74 12.56
CA LEU A 31 -45.82 -12.90 11.72
C LEU A 31 -46.56 -12.44 10.46
N THR A 32 -46.62 -11.13 10.22
CA THR A 32 -46.91 -10.54 8.91
C THR A 32 -45.73 -9.69 8.43
N HIS A 33 -45.36 -9.85 7.16
CA HIS A 33 -44.24 -9.18 6.53
C HIS A 33 -44.44 -7.66 6.50
N SER A 34 -43.79 -6.94 7.43
CA SER A 34 -43.66 -5.49 7.35
C SER A 34 -42.42 -5.12 6.54
N HIS A 35 -42.67 -4.67 5.31
CA HIS A 35 -41.64 -4.24 4.35
C HIS A 35 -41.00 -2.93 4.82
N LEU A 36 -39.88 -3.02 5.54
CA LEU A 36 -39.04 -1.84 5.84
C LEU A 36 -38.50 -1.25 4.51
N PRO A 37 -38.61 0.06 4.27
CA PRO A 37 -37.94 0.70 3.14
C PRO A 37 -36.44 0.68 3.40
N GLN A 38 -35.70 -0.09 2.60
CA GLN A 38 -34.23 -0.07 2.62
C GLN A 38 -33.76 1.31 2.14
N SER A 39 -33.13 2.06 3.04
CA SER A 39 -32.40 3.28 2.68
C SER A 39 -31.22 2.92 1.76
N PRO A 40 -31.16 3.42 0.51
CA PRO A 40 -30.12 3.04 -0.43
C PRO A 40 -28.85 3.88 -0.20
N GLN A 41 -28.22 3.77 0.98
CA GLN A 41 -26.83 4.22 1.20
C GLN A 41 -25.81 3.20 0.67
N ALA A 42 -26.09 2.62 -0.50
CA ALA A 42 -25.09 1.92 -1.28
C ALA A 42 -24.24 2.98 -2.01
N HIS A 43 -23.02 3.23 -1.56
CA HIS A 43 -22.05 4.00 -2.33
C HIS A 43 -21.95 3.40 -3.74
N PRO A 44 -22.36 4.11 -4.81
CA PRO A 44 -22.25 3.56 -6.14
C PRO A 44 -20.76 3.46 -6.48
N LEU A 45 -20.32 2.25 -6.78
CA LEU A 45 -18.96 2.01 -7.25
C LEU A 45 -18.78 2.73 -8.59
N LEU A 46 -18.18 3.93 -8.55
CA LEU A 46 -17.68 4.64 -9.72
C LEU A 46 -16.57 3.80 -10.36
N ARG A 47 -16.98 2.84 -11.20
CA ARG A 47 -16.08 1.90 -11.86
C ARG A 47 -15.41 2.58 -13.05
N PHE A 48 -14.18 3.04 -12.84
CA PHE A 48 -13.34 3.54 -13.93
C PHE A 48 -13.21 2.53 -15.07
N ARG A 49 -13.60 2.94 -16.27
CA ARG A 49 -13.56 2.11 -17.50
C ARG A 49 -12.16 1.63 -17.89
N LYS A 50 -11.10 2.23 -17.33
CA LYS A 50 -9.68 1.94 -17.63
C LYS A 50 -8.87 1.37 -16.46
N TYR A 51 -9.39 1.42 -15.22
CA TYR A 51 -8.62 1.06 -14.02
C TYR A 51 -9.43 0.21 -13.03
N ARG A 52 -9.36 -1.12 -13.18
CA ARG A 52 -10.04 -2.09 -12.29
C ARG A 52 -9.62 -2.02 -10.81
N HIS A 53 -8.52 -1.34 -10.49
CA HIS A 53 -7.97 -1.17 -9.15
C HIS A 53 -8.36 0.16 -8.47
N LEU A 54 -9.00 1.11 -9.17
CA LEU A 54 -9.36 2.43 -8.63
C LEU A 54 -10.78 2.48 -8.01
N THR A 55 -11.32 1.36 -7.56
CA THR A 55 -12.66 1.26 -6.94
C THR A 55 -12.78 1.90 -5.55
N LYS A 56 -11.75 2.62 -5.10
CA LYS A 56 -11.64 3.27 -3.78
C LYS A 56 -11.05 4.69 -3.83
N LEU A 57 -11.06 5.36 -4.99
CA LEU A 57 -10.62 6.76 -5.02
C LEU A 57 -11.59 7.67 -4.28
N PRO A 58 -11.11 8.63 -3.46
CA PRO A 58 -11.93 9.70 -2.91
C PRO A 58 -12.62 10.48 -4.02
N LEU A 59 -13.85 10.95 -3.76
CA LEU A 59 -14.69 11.62 -4.76
C LEU A 59 -14.00 12.83 -5.44
N ARG A 60 -13.23 13.62 -4.68
CA ARG A 60 -12.40 14.73 -5.20
C ARG A 60 -11.29 14.27 -6.14
N GLN A 61 -10.74 13.07 -5.94
CA GLN A 61 -9.68 12.54 -6.78
C GLN A 61 -10.22 12.04 -8.13
N PHE A 62 -11.47 11.54 -8.15
CA PHE A 62 -12.18 11.29 -9.41
C PHE A 62 -12.35 12.59 -10.22
N LEU A 63 -12.90 13.66 -9.62
CA LEU A 63 -13.07 14.94 -10.33
C LEU A 63 -11.74 15.50 -10.86
N ARG A 64 -10.68 15.48 -10.04
CA ARG A 64 -9.33 15.90 -10.47
C ARG A 64 -8.76 15.05 -11.62
N GLU A 65 -9.05 13.76 -11.66
CA GLU A 65 -8.69 12.93 -12.81
C GLU A 65 -9.47 13.29 -14.09
N ILE A 66 -10.68 13.84 -13.97
CA ILE A 66 -11.47 14.30 -15.12
C ILE A 66 -10.98 15.66 -15.59
N GLU A 67 -10.67 16.58 -14.67
CA GLU A 67 -10.00 17.86 -14.93
C GLU A 67 -8.69 17.64 -15.70
N ASN A 68 -7.77 16.80 -15.18
CA ASN A 68 -6.53 16.46 -15.86
C ASN A 68 -6.77 15.89 -17.28
N LYS A 69 -7.80 15.04 -17.47
CA LYS A 69 -8.15 14.48 -18.80
C LYS A 69 -8.80 15.50 -19.73
N ILE A 70 -9.44 16.54 -19.21
CA ILE A 70 -9.97 17.68 -19.98
C ILE A 70 -8.79 18.51 -20.52
N ASP A 71 -7.81 18.77 -19.67
CA ASP A 71 -6.60 19.54 -20.00
C ASP A 71 -5.68 18.77 -20.98
N GLU A 72 -5.34 17.50 -20.67
CA GLU A 72 -4.55 16.61 -21.55
C GLU A 72 -5.10 16.49 -22.97
N ARG A 73 -6.42 16.64 -23.13
CA ARG A 73 -7.14 16.52 -24.42
C ARG A 73 -7.53 17.86 -25.03
N GLY A 74 -7.13 18.98 -24.44
CA GLY A 74 -7.47 20.33 -24.92
C GLY A 74 -8.97 20.56 -25.07
N HIS A 75 -9.80 20.05 -24.16
CA HIS A 75 -11.26 20.15 -24.24
C HIS A 75 -11.76 21.55 -23.87
N THR A 76 -11.75 22.47 -24.85
CA THR A 76 -12.09 23.89 -24.68
C THR A 76 -13.58 24.21 -24.61
N THR A 77 -14.48 23.31 -25.05
CA THR A 77 -15.93 23.55 -25.05
C THR A 77 -16.63 22.76 -23.94
N GLU A 78 -17.63 23.36 -23.30
CA GLU A 78 -18.41 22.74 -22.22
C GLU A 78 -19.01 21.40 -22.63
N LYS A 79 -19.52 21.30 -23.87
CA LYS A 79 -20.03 20.04 -24.43
C LYS A 79 -18.97 18.93 -24.47
N LEU A 80 -17.68 19.24 -24.72
CA LEU A 80 -16.60 18.27 -24.66
C LEU A 80 -16.25 17.90 -23.20
N LYS A 81 -16.27 18.86 -22.28
CA LYS A 81 -16.05 18.62 -20.83
C LYS A 81 -17.13 17.71 -20.22
N THR A 82 -18.40 18.03 -20.45
CA THR A 82 -19.56 17.22 -20.05
C THR A 82 -19.51 15.81 -20.65
N ASN A 83 -19.14 15.68 -21.93
CA ASN A 83 -18.92 14.37 -22.55
C ASN A 83 -17.70 13.64 -21.97
N CYS A 84 -16.65 14.33 -21.54
CA CYS A 84 -15.50 13.72 -20.87
C CYS A 84 -15.92 13.05 -19.56
N LEU A 85 -16.70 13.75 -18.72
CA LEU A 85 -17.26 13.16 -17.50
C LEU A 85 -18.11 11.93 -17.84
N LYS A 86 -19.11 12.08 -18.73
CA LYS A 86 -19.99 10.99 -19.16
C LYS A 86 -19.21 9.75 -19.62
N ASN A 87 -18.18 9.92 -20.44
CA ASN A 87 -17.39 8.81 -20.98
C ASN A 87 -16.52 8.08 -19.94
N ASN A 88 -16.29 8.68 -18.78
CA ASN A 88 -15.57 8.06 -17.65
C ASN A 88 -16.52 7.40 -16.62
N ILE A 89 -17.83 7.68 -16.68
CA ILE A 89 -18.85 6.96 -15.90
C ILE A 89 -19.04 5.54 -16.47
N ALA A 90 -19.31 4.57 -15.60
CA ALA A 90 -19.59 3.20 -15.99
C ALA A 90 -21.03 3.07 -16.53
N PHE A 91 -21.18 2.61 -17.77
CA PHE A 91 -22.47 2.33 -18.38
C PHE A 91 -23.33 1.39 -17.51
N GLY A 92 -24.59 1.74 -17.28
CA GLY A 92 -25.52 0.98 -16.44
C GLY A 92 -25.20 1.01 -14.93
N SER A 93 -24.38 1.96 -14.47
CA SER A 93 -24.21 2.24 -13.04
C SER A 93 -25.24 3.27 -12.55
N GLY A 94 -25.48 3.35 -11.24
CA GLY A 94 -26.35 4.40 -10.67
C GLY A 94 -25.86 5.83 -10.94
N ALA A 95 -24.59 6.02 -11.30
CA ALA A 95 -24.07 7.31 -11.76
C ALA A 95 -24.40 7.59 -13.24
N ASP A 96 -24.58 6.57 -14.07
CA ASP A 96 -25.03 6.70 -15.47
C ASP A 96 -26.53 6.97 -15.54
N GLU A 97 -27.30 6.33 -14.65
CA GLU A 97 -28.73 6.62 -14.44
C GLU A 97 -28.94 8.04 -13.92
N TRP A 98 -28.22 8.46 -12.86
CA TRP A 98 -28.21 9.85 -12.40
C TRP A 98 -27.84 10.84 -13.52
N PHE A 99 -26.73 10.60 -14.23
CA PHE A 99 -26.31 11.48 -15.31
C PHE A 99 -27.35 11.54 -16.43
N THR A 100 -28.06 10.45 -16.71
CA THR A 100 -29.14 10.43 -17.69
C THR A 100 -30.32 11.28 -17.21
N ASN A 101 -30.71 11.16 -15.94
CA ASN A 101 -31.88 11.81 -15.34
C ASN A 101 -31.68 13.29 -14.93
N LEU A 102 -30.45 13.80 -14.87
CA LEU A 102 -30.15 15.23 -14.66
C LEU A 102 -30.87 16.16 -15.67
N ASP A 103 -31.25 17.35 -15.25
CA ASP A 103 -31.87 18.33 -16.15
C ASP A 103 -30.90 18.91 -17.18
N ALA A 104 -31.42 19.42 -18.30
CA ALA A 104 -30.61 20.04 -19.35
C ALA A 104 -29.85 21.29 -18.85
N ALA A 105 -30.42 22.01 -17.88
CA ALA A 105 -29.80 23.16 -17.22
C ALA A 105 -28.71 22.79 -16.19
N GLU A 106 -28.60 21.53 -15.78
CA GLU A 106 -27.51 21.01 -14.93
C GLU A 106 -26.37 20.37 -15.77
N LYS A 107 -26.50 20.39 -17.11
CA LYS A 107 -25.58 19.78 -18.10
C LYS A 107 -24.97 20.78 -19.08
N ASP A 108 -25.36 22.04 -19.00
CA ASP A 108 -24.98 23.14 -19.90
C ASP A 108 -23.49 23.52 -19.76
N THR A 109 -22.98 23.53 -18.53
CA THR A 109 -21.60 23.82 -18.16
C THR A 109 -21.01 22.68 -17.33
N TYR A 110 -19.69 22.54 -17.37
CA TYR A 110 -18.99 21.59 -16.52
C TYR A 110 -19.14 21.94 -15.03
N ASP A 111 -19.22 23.22 -14.69
CA ASP A 111 -19.32 23.68 -13.30
C ASP A 111 -20.69 23.34 -12.68
N HIS A 112 -21.80 23.53 -13.40
CA HIS A 112 -23.13 23.08 -12.95
C HIS A 112 -23.17 21.55 -12.78
N LEU A 113 -22.53 20.81 -13.68
CA LEU A 113 -22.44 19.36 -13.62
C LEU A 113 -21.60 18.87 -12.41
N VAL A 114 -20.52 19.57 -12.08
CA VAL A 114 -19.72 19.33 -10.87
C VAL A 114 -20.52 19.66 -9.60
N ALA A 115 -21.27 20.77 -9.59
CA ALA A 115 -22.14 21.14 -8.46
C ALA A 115 -23.26 20.11 -8.24
N ALA A 116 -23.90 19.64 -9.31
CA ALA A 116 -24.89 18.56 -9.25
C ALA A 116 -24.28 17.24 -8.77
N PHE A 117 -23.04 16.94 -9.18
CA PHE A 117 -22.29 15.75 -8.74
C PHE A 117 -21.95 15.81 -7.24
N GLU A 118 -21.45 16.94 -6.73
CA GLU A 118 -21.18 17.16 -5.29
C GLU A 118 -22.47 17.18 -4.46
N LYS A 119 -23.63 17.54 -5.05
CA LYS A 119 -24.95 17.47 -4.42
C LYS A 119 -25.47 16.03 -4.31
N GLN A 120 -25.32 15.23 -5.37
CA GLN A 120 -25.77 13.83 -5.41
C GLN A 120 -24.86 12.90 -4.58
N TRP A 121 -23.56 13.19 -4.58
CA TRP A 121 -22.58 12.57 -3.70
C TRP A 121 -21.94 13.65 -2.85
N PRO A 122 -22.62 14.06 -1.75
CA PRO A 122 -21.98 14.90 -0.75
C PRO A 122 -20.66 14.27 -0.38
N LEU A 123 -19.58 15.06 -0.41
CA LEU A 123 -18.35 14.63 0.22
C LEU A 123 -18.72 14.30 1.66
N THR A 124 -18.63 13.03 2.04
CA THR A 124 -18.57 12.65 3.44
C THR A 124 -17.34 13.36 3.97
N ALA A 125 -17.55 14.55 4.55
CA ALA A 125 -16.52 15.40 5.10
C ALA A 125 -15.78 14.51 6.10
N ALA A 126 -14.59 14.05 5.70
CA ALA A 126 -13.93 12.90 6.31
C ALA A 126 -13.92 13.14 7.81
N LEU A 127 -14.75 12.38 8.54
CA LEU A 127 -15.24 12.77 9.86
C LEU A 127 -14.02 13.20 10.66
N LYS A 128 -13.88 14.52 10.91
CA LYS A 128 -12.63 15.07 11.42
C LYS A 128 -12.42 14.38 12.75
N LYS A 129 -11.54 13.38 12.76
CA LYS A 129 -11.31 12.53 13.93
C LYS A 129 -11.19 13.47 15.11
N SER A 130 -12.01 13.24 16.13
CA SER A 130 -12.07 14.11 17.30
C SER A 130 -10.65 14.35 17.81
N LYS A 131 -10.39 15.48 18.46
CA LYS A 131 -9.02 15.76 18.94
C LYS A 131 -8.48 14.61 19.79
N MET A 132 -9.36 13.96 20.57
CA MET A 132 -9.10 12.72 21.31
C MET A 132 -8.68 11.55 20.41
N GLU A 133 -9.40 11.25 19.33
CA GLU A 133 -9.01 10.20 18.37
C GLU A 133 -7.71 10.51 17.62
N ARG A 134 -7.41 11.78 17.33
CA ARG A 134 -6.15 12.19 16.69
C ARG A 134 -4.97 12.05 17.65
N ILE A 135 -5.17 12.40 18.92
CA ILE A 135 -4.22 12.12 20.01
C ILE A 135 -4.02 10.61 20.19
N GLN A 136 -5.10 9.80 20.15
CA GLN A 136 -4.98 8.35 20.26
C GLN A 136 -4.19 7.76 19.08
N VAL A 137 -4.43 8.22 17.84
CA VAL A 137 -3.64 7.83 16.66
C VAL A 137 -2.16 8.20 16.79
N LEU A 138 -1.81 9.29 17.49
CA LEU A 138 -0.42 9.63 17.81
C LEU A 138 0.16 8.70 18.89
N LYS A 139 -0.63 8.33 19.91
CA LYS A 139 -0.21 7.36 20.95
C LYS A 139 -0.05 5.94 20.41
N ASP A 140 -0.88 5.55 19.45
CA ASP A 140 -0.83 4.26 18.75
C ASP A 140 0.23 4.24 17.62
N TRP A 141 0.85 5.38 17.29
CA TRP A 141 1.97 5.46 16.34
C TRP A 141 3.26 5.00 17.03
N VAL A 142 3.29 3.72 17.38
CA VAL A 142 4.40 3.06 18.08
C VAL A 142 5.24 2.25 17.09
N LEU A 143 6.57 2.41 17.19
CA LEU A 143 7.50 1.52 16.52
C LEU A 143 7.51 0.18 17.28
N LYS A 144 7.18 -0.92 16.62
CA LYS A 144 7.10 -2.22 17.29
C LYS A 144 8.48 -2.87 17.48
N PRO A 145 8.74 -3.57 18.60
CA PRO A 145 10.02 -4.25 18.82
C PRO A 145 10.28 -5.35 17.78
N GLU A 146 9.25 -6.06 17.31
CA GLU A 146 9.38 -7.12 16.30
C GLU A 146 9.65 -6.59 14.89
N GLU A 147 9.42 -5.29 14.65
CA GLU A 147 9.69 -4.59 13.39
C GLU A 147 11.05 -3.87 13.39
N LEU A 148 11.77 -3.82 14.53
CA LEU A 148 13.10 -3.19 14.61
C LEU A 148 14.10 -3.89 13.69
N GLY A 149 14.96 -3.09 13.04
CA GLY A 149 15.98 -3.61 12.11
C GLY A 149 15.41 -4.32 10.87
N LYS A 150 14.10 -4.21 10.60
CA LYS A 150 13.43 -4.76 9.40
C LYS A 150 13.01 -3.65 8.43
N LYS A 151 12.92 -4.02 7.15
CA LYS A 151 12.29 -3.18 6.12
C LYS A 151 10.80 -3.46 6.09
N VAL A 152 10.02 -2.41 5.93
CA VAL A 152 8.56 -2.42 5.87
C VAL A 152 8.10 -1.63 4.66
N GLU A 153 6.91 -1.95 4.15
CA GLU A 153 6.34 -1.23 3.02
C GLU A 153 6.01 0.22 3.43
N GLY A 154 6.66 1.17 2.76
CA GLY A 154 6.47 2.60 2.91
C GLY A 154 5.46 3.18 1.91
N PRO A 155 5.27 4.51 1.91
CA PRO A 155 4.46 5.18 0.90
C PRO A 155 4.96 4.83 -0.51
N GLY A 156 4.05 4.45 -1.41
CA GLY A 156 4.39 4.07 -2.78
C GLY A 156 5.00 2.67 -2.96
N GLY A 157 4.95 1.79 -1.95
CA GLY A 157 5.42 0.40 -2.05
C GLY A 157 6.93 0.22 -1.85
N ALA A 158 7.67 1.30 -1.57
CA ALA A 158 9.11 1.25 -1.32
C ALA A 158 9.44 0.52 0.00
N GLN A 159 10.50 -0.28 0.02
CA GLN A 159 10.97 -0.99 1.22
C GLN A 159 11.86 -0.07 2.08
N ILE A 160 11.26 0.56 3.09
CA ILE A 160 11.90 1.54 3.98
C ILE A 160 12.12 0.90 5.36
N TRP A 161 13.21 1.22 6.06
CA TRP A 161 13.40 0.75 7.44
C TRP A 161 12.29 1.23 8.37
N SER A 162 11.85 0.38 9.30
CA SER A 162 10.74 0.66 10.22
C SER A 162 10.93 1.93 11.06
N HIS A 163 12.12 2.15 11.61
CA HIS A 163 12.46 3.37 12.37
C HIS A 163 12.41 4.64 11.50
N VAL A 164 12.88 4.58 10.24
CA VAL A 164 12.77 5.69 9.28
C VAL A 164 11.33 6.01 8.95
N LYS A 165 10.50 4.99 8.68
CA LYS A 165 9.05 5.15 8.44
C LYS A 165 8.34 5.75 9.65
N TRP A 166 8.69 5.33 10.86
CA TRP A 166 8.14 5.85 12.10
C TRP A 166 8.49 7.34 12.28
N ALA A 167 9.77 7.70 12.16
CA ALA A 167 10.26 9.05 12.43
C ALA A 167 9.84 10.07 11.36
N THR A 168 9.85 9.69 10.08
CA THR A 168 9.31 10.55 8.99
C THR A 168 7.80 10.76 9.13
N GLY A 169 7.06 9.74 9.59
CA GLY A 169 5.62 9.83 9.86
C GLY A 169 5.26 10.69 11.08
N LEU A 170 6.14 10.76 12.09
CA LEU A 170 5.86 11.41 13.38
C LEU A 170 5.43 12.87 13.22
N ALA A 171 6.14 13.65 12.39
CA ALA A 171 5.83 15.06 12.17
C ALA A 171 4.41 15.28 11.61
N SER A 172 3.89 14.36 10.79
CA SER A 172 2.50 14.44 10.33
C SER A 172 1.51 14.10 11.43
N ARG A 173 1.78 13.07 12.24
CA ARG A 173 0.90 12.67 13.36
C ARG A 173 0.80 13.74 14.44
N VAL A 174 1.89 14.44 14.73
CA VAL A 174 1.93 15.57 15.67
C VAL A 174 1.10 16.74 15.17
N ARG A 175 1.19 17.09 13.87
CA ARG A 175 0.31 18.10 13.25
C ARG A 175 -1.15 17.67 13.30
N ASP A 176 -1.45 16.40 12.98
CA ASP A 176 -2.81 15.85 13.05
C ASP A 176 -3.36 15.94 14.48
N ALA A 177 -2.55 15.68 15.51
CA ALA A 177 -2.94 15.75 16.93
C ALA A 177 -3.03 17.19 17.50
N GLU A 178 -2.57 18.20 16.75
CA GLU A 178 -2.45 19.61 17.17
C GLU A 178 -1.57 19.82 18.42
N ASP A 179 -0.56 18.97 18.65
CA ASP A 179 0.37 19.09 19.78
C ASP A 179 1.69 19.76 19.37
N ALA A 180 1.60 21.04 18.99
CA ALA A 180 2.77 21.85 18.64
C ALA A 180 3.71 22.12 19.83
N MET A 181 3.22 21.99 21.07
CA MET A 181 3.95 22.36 22.30
C MET A 181 4.68 21.16 22.95
N GLY A 182 4.48 19.94 22.45
CA GLY A 182 5.18 18.75 22.95
C GLY A 182 4.62 18.16 24.24
N PHE A 183 3.35 18.42 24.58
CA PHE A 183 2.75 17.91 25.82
C PHE A 183 2.72 16.37 25.88
N LEU A 184 2.59 15.70 24.74
CA LEU A 184 2.59 14.25 24.60
C LEU A 184 3.99 13.68 24.28
N LEU A 185 5.04 14.51 24.22
CA LEU A 185 6.40 14.07 23.86
C LEU A 185 6.93 13.00 24.84
N GLY A 186 6.65 13.16 26.13
CA GLY A 186 7.03 12.18 27.16
C GLY A 186 6.28 10.85 27.02
N ASP A 187 5.03 10.86 26.55
CA ASP A 187 4.26 9.63 26.28
C ASP A 187 4.79 8.92 25.03
N VAL A 188 5.05 9.68 23.95
CA VAL A 188 5.64 9.15 22.70
C VAL A 188 7.05 8.57 22.96
N TYR A 189 7.87 9.23 23.77
CA TYR A 189 9.19 8.71 24.17
C TYR A 189 9.07 7.42 25.00
N LYS A 190 8.14 7.36 25.95
CA LYS A 190 7.90 6.14 26.75
C LYS A 190 7.38 4.99 25.90
N ALA A 191 6.60 5.26 24.87
CA ALA A 191 6.07 4.26 23.95
C ALA A 191 7.14 3.64 23.03
N LEU A 192 8.31 4.28 22.85
CA LEU A 192 9.39 3.70 22.06
C LEU A 192 9.91 2.38 22.68
N PRO A 193 10.26 1.37 21.84
CA PRO A 193 10.91 0.15 22.31
C PRO A 193 12.16 0.44 23.12
N ARG A 194 12.41 -0.39 24.13
CA ARG A 194 13.58 -0.25 25.00
C ARG A 194 14.90 -0.16 24.20
N PRO A 195 15.19 -1.00 23.17
CA PRO A 195 16.41 -0.86 22.37
C PRO A 195 16.60 0.53 21.75
N VAL A 196 15.51 1.14 21.28
CA VAL A 196 15.55 2.48 20.66
C VAL A 196 15.83 3.54 21.71
N ARG A 197 15.15 3.47 22.86
CA ARG A 197 15.39 4.39 23.99
C ARG A 197 16.81 4.28 24.52
N ASP A 198 17.30 3.06 24.68
CA ASP A 198 18.64 2.76 25.20
C ASP A 198 19.75 3.21 24.20
N LEU A 199 19.43 3.48 22.92
CA LEU A 199 20.34 4.11 21.95
C LEU A 199 20.24 5.65 21.90
N ILE A 200 19.05 6.24 22.12
CA ILE A 200 18.84 7.70 22.03
C ILE A 200 18.93 8.46 23.38
N HIS A 201 19.09 7.75 24.50
CA HIS A 201 19.04 8.31 25.86
C HIS A 201 20.12 9.37 26.17
N THR A 202 21.17 9.46 25.34
CA THR A 202 22.34 10.33 25.53
C THR A 202 21.99 11.82 25.67
N GLU A 203 20.91 12.29 25.04
CA GLU A 203 20.49 13.69 25.10
C GLU A 203 18.98 13.83 25.39
N PRO A 204 18.57 14.73 26.31
CA PRO A 204 17.16 14.95 26.60
C PRO A 204 16.48 15.72 25.46
N ARG A 205 15.65 15.01 24.68
CA ARG A 205 14.89 15.57 23.55
C ARG A 205 13.74 16.45 24.06
N ARG A 206 13.71 17.72 23.65
CA ARG A 206 12.70 18.72 24.03
C ARG A 206 11.64 18.96 22.97
N THR A 207 11.92 18.59 21.71
CA THR A 207 10.98 18.72 20.60
C THR A 207 10.80 17.41 19.83
N TYR A 208 9.66 17.29 19.12
CA TYR A 208 9.40 16.17 18.23
C TYR A 208 10.41 16.06 17.07
N ASN A 209 10.98 17.19 16.64
CA ASN A 209 11.97 17.23 15.57
C ASN A 209 13.33 16.68 16.05
N GLU A 210 13.75 17.00 17.28
CA GLU A 210 14.93 16.38 17.90
C GLU A 210 14.73 14.87 18.09
N LEU A 211 13.52 14.44 18.52
CA LEU A 211 13.22 13.03 18.71
C LEU A 211 13.19 12.25 17.38
N SER A 212 12.57 12.79 16.34
CA SER A 212 12.56 12.13 15.02
C SER A 212 13.95 12.12 14.39
N ALA A 213 14.72 13.21 14.48
CA ALA A 213 16.10 13.26 14.00
C ALA A 213 17.00 12.23 14.72
N ALA A 214 16.89 12.10 16.04
CA ALA A 214 17.64 11.11 16.81
C ALA A 214 17.31 9.67 16.40
N VAL A 215 16.03 9.34 16.15
CA VAL A 215 15.62 8.00 15.70
C VAL A 215 15.96 7.75 14.22
N LEU A 216 16.04 8.80 13.38
CA LEU A 216 16.54 8.71 12.01
C LEU A 216 18.06 8.47 11.92
N ALA A 217 18.82 8.96 12.90
CA ALA A 217 20.28 8.86 12.92
C ALA A 217 20.81 7.54 13.52
N LEU A 218 19.93 6.61 13.93
CA LEU A 218 20.31 5.32 14.51
C LEU A 218 20.90 4.38 13.45
N ASP A 219 22.03 3.74 13.76
CA ASP A 219 22.59 2.74 12.87
C ASP A 219 21.74 1.46 12.82
N THR A 220 21.69 0.84 11.64
CA THR A 220 20.89 -0.36 11.40
C THR A 220 21.48 -1.63 12.02
N THR A 221 22.77 -1.63 12.35
CA THR A 221 23.48 -2.72 13.03
C THR A 221 23.18 -2.66 14.52
N ASP A 222 23.42 -1.51 15.15
CA ASP A 222 23.12 -1.27 16.57
C ASP A 222 21.65 -1.54 16.90
N LEU A 223 20.72 -1.15 16.00
CA LEU A 223 19.30 -1.45 16.15
C LEU A 223 18.96 -2.95 16.07
N LYS A 224 19.68 -3.73 15.25
CA LYS A 224 19.48 -5.19 15.17
C LYS A 224 20.07 -5.89 16.39
N ASP A 225 21.26 -5.49 16.80
CA ASP A 225 21.94 -6.07 17.96
C ASP A 225 21.19 -5.74 19.25
N GLY A 226 20.70 -4.51 19.40
CA GLY A 226 19.81 -4.10 20.48
C GLY A 226 18.48 -4.85 20.48
N ALA A 227 17.86 -5.07 19.32
CA ALA A 227 16.64 -5.88 19.21
C ALA A 227 16.89 -7.36 19.56
N ALA A 228 18.02 -7.93 19.14
CA ALA A 228 18.41 -9.31 19.46
C ALA A 228 18.83 -9.50 20.92
N ALA A 229 19.42 -8.49 21.56
CA ALA A 229 19.66 -8.48 23.00
C ALA A 229 18.33 -8.43 23.76
N TYR A 230 17.43 -7.51 23.41
CA TYR A 230 16.12 -7.37 24.05
C TYR A 230 15.23 -8.61 23.90
N ALA A 231 15.23 -9.26 22.73
CA ALA A 231 14.51 -10.52 22.54
C ALA A 231 15.04 -11.66 23.45
N ARG A 232 16.35 -11.73 23.69
CA ARG A 232 16.97 -12.69 24.62
C ARG A 232 16.66 -12.37 26.09
N ASP A 233 16.67 -11.09 26.47
CA ASP A 233 16.27 -10.64 27.80
C ASP A 233 14.80 -10.97 28.08
N GLU A 234 13.92 -10.73 27.11
CA GLU A 234 12.48 -11.01 27.24
C GLU A 234 12.18 -12.52 27.30
N GLU A 235 12.88 -13.34 26.52
CA GLU A 235 12.81 -14.81 26.62
C GLU A 235 13.32 -15.31 27.97
N THR A 236 14.44 -14.75 28.47
CA THR A 236 14.99 -15.09 29.78
C THR A 236 14.03 -14.69 30.91
N ALA A 237 13.40 -13.51 30.80
CA ALA A 237 12.37 -13.07 31.74
C ALA A 237 11.08 -13.89 31.65
N ARG A 238 10.74 -14.44 30.47
CA ARG A 238 9.61 -15.37 30.29
C ARG A 238 9.88 -16.68 31.03
N LEU A 239 11.05 -17.29 30.80
CA LEU A 239 11.49 -18.52 31.47
C LEU A 239 11.63 -18.34 32.99
N ALA A 240 12.01 -17.15 33.46
CA ALA A 240 12.08 -16.83 34.89
C ALA A 240 10.70 -16.60 35.54
N ARG A 241 9.66 -16.28 34.75
CA ARG A 241 8.27 -16.14 35.21
C ARG A 241 7.46 -17.44 35.12
N GLU A 242 7.98 -18.45 34.43
CA GLU A 242 7.38 -19.78 34.42
C GLU A 242 7.41 -20.33 35.86
N PRO A 243 6.24 -20.70 36.46
CA PRO A 243 6.20 -21.13 37.85
C PRO A 243 7.06 -22.39 38.00
N MET A 244 7.96 -22.40 39.00
CA MET A 244 8.85 -23.54 39.26
C MET A 244 8.03 -24.83 39.43
N SER A 245 7.97 -25.62 38.36
CA SER A 245 7.28 -26.90 38.39
C SER A 245 7.93 -27.81 39.44
N PRO A 246 7.17 -28.44 40.36
CA PRO A 246 7.73 -29.26 41.44
C PRO A 246 8.69 -30.37 40.95
N THR A 247 8.51 -30.81 39.70
CA THR A 247 9.35 -31.81 39.02
C THR A 247 10.73 -31.30 38.59
N LYS A 248 10.98 -29.99 38.51
CA LYS A 248 12.29 -29.45 38.10
C LYS A 248 13.35 -29.71 39.17
N ALA A 249 13.03 -29.43 40.43
CA ALA A 249 13.92 -29.69 41.57
C ALA A 249 14.27 -31.18 41.70
N LEU A 250 13.30 -32.08 41.49
CA LEU A 250 13.54 -33.53 41.47
C LEU A 250 14.45 -33.97 40.32
N ARG A 251 14.35 -33.35 39.14
CA ARG A 251 15.21 -33.71 38.01
C ARG A 251 16.66 -33.26 38.23
N GLU A 252 16.88 -32.07 38.82
CA GLU A 252 18.22 -31.59 39.15
C GLU A 252 18.90 -32.43 40.25
N THR A 253 18.16 -32.90 41.28
CA THR A 253 18.75 -33.78 42.31
C THR A 253 19.17 -35.15 41.77
N PHE A 254 18.40 -35.76 40.88
CA PHE A 254 18.79 -37.03 40.23
C PHE A 254 19.97 -36.88 39.26
N SER A 255 20.17 -35.70 38.64
CA SER A 255 21.31 -35.45 37.75
C SER A 255 22.64 -35.27 38.49
N SER A 256 22.63 -34.95 39.79
CA SER A 256 23.86 -34.74 40.57
C SER A 256 24.45 -36.04 41.19
N THR A 257 23.75 -37.17 41.12
CA THR A 257 24.23 -38.47 41.60
C THR A 257 25.08 -39.19 40.55
N HIS A 258 26.33 -38.76 40.39
CA HIS A 258 27.32 -39.42 39.52
C HIS A 258 27.94 -40.67 40.19
N ILE A 259 27.43 -41.86 39.85
CA ILE A 259 28.05 -43.13 40.25
C ILE A 259 29.28 -43.38 39.37
N GLN A 260 30.48 -43.38 39.96
CA GLN A 260 31.71 -43.78 39.25
C GLN A 260 31.74 -45.31 39.04
N PRO A 261 32.01 -45.81 37.83
CA PRO A 261 32.47 -47.18 37.61
C PRO A 261 33.98 -47.29 37.90
N PRO A 262 34.49 -48.47 38.31
CA PRO A 262 35.89 -48.64 38.70
C PRO A 262 36.86 -48.61 37.50
N CYS A 263 38.06 -48.10 37.78
CA CYS A 263 39.17 -47.99 36.85
C CYS A 263 39.74 -49.36 36.45
N ILE A 264 39.90 -49.59 35.14
CA ILE A 264 40.85 -50.56 34.59
C ILE A 264 41.76 -49.79 33.62
N GLN A 265 43.04 -49.70 33.94
CA GLN A 265 44.05 -49.20 33.00
C GLN A 265 44.52 -50.35 32.12
N LEU A 266 44.58 -50.12 30.81
CA LEU A 266 45.33 -50.95 29.88
C LEU A 266 46.02 -50.04 28.87
N GLU A 267 47.34 -50.17 28.84
CA GLU A 267 48.28 -49.34 28.11
C GLU A 267 48.64 -50.05 26.79
N VAL A 268 48.38 -49.42 25.64
CA VAL A 268 48.84 -49.89 24.33
C VAL A 268 49.27 -48.69 23.47
N THR A 269 50.41 -48.85 22.81
CA THR A 269 51.16 -47.85 22.05
C THR A 269 50.64 -47.60 20.62
N GLU A 270 51.03 -46.43 20.08
CA GLU A 270 51.22 -46.01 18.66
C GLU A 270 50.54 -46.80 17.51
N THR A 271 49.98 -46.18 16.46
CA THR A 271 50.78 -45.60 15.34
C THR A 271 49.92 -44.77 14.35
N SER A 272 50.51 -43.69 13.80
CA SER A 272 50.24 -43.00 12.50
C SER A 272 48.86 -42.45 12.06
N LEU A 273 48.89 -41.14 11.72
CA LEU A 273 48.43 -40.48 10.46
C LEU A 273 47.00 -40.78 9.93
N VAL A 274 46.13 -39.80 9.62
CA VAL A 274 46.29 -38.72 8.62
C VAL A 274 45.32 -37.55 8.90
N ARG A 275 45.72 -36.35 8.49
CA ARG A 275 45.03 -35.06 8.58
C ARG A 275 43.88 -34.94 7.56
N LEU A 276 42.66 -34.62 8.01
CA LEU A 276 41.60 -34.08 7.14
C LEU A 276 40.70 -33.11 7.90
N VAL A 277 40.63 -31.87 7.42
CA VAL A 277 39.78 -30.80 7.94
C VAL A 277 38.40 -30.93 7.31
N VAL A 278 37.35 -31.08 8.12
CA VAL A 278 35.96 -31.02 7.64
C VAL A 278 35.27 -29.83 8.30
N VAL A 279 34.99 -28.81 7.49
CA VAL A 279 34.18 -27.65 7.87
C VAL A 279 32.70 -28.03 7.68
N TYR A 280 31.94 -28.04 8.76
CA TYR A 280 30.48 -28.14 8.71
C TYR A 280 29.85 -26.77 8.97
N PRO A 281 29.18 -26.14 7.99
CA PRO A 281 28.32 -24.99 8.25
C PRO A 281 27.02 -25.48 8.90
N HIS A 282 26.71 -24.98 10.10
CA HIS A 282 25.38 -25.11 10.69
C HIS A 282 24.51 -23.95 10.22
N SER A 283 23.50 -24.26 9.38
CA SER A 283 22.37 -23.38 9.14
C SER A 283 21.12 -24.06 9.68
N ALA A 284 20.57 -23.53 10.78
CA ALA A 284 19.26 -23.89 11.27
C ALA A 284 18.36 -22.67 11.08
N ASP A 285 17.44 -22.78 10.12
CA ASP A 285 16.34 -21.83 9.93
C ASP A 285 15.08 -22.43 10.54
N LEU A 286 14.30 -21.62 11.25
CA LEU A 286 13.00 -21.97 11.79
C LEU A 286 12.09 -20.76 11.67
N ASP A 287 11.26 -20.75 10.63
CA ASP A 287 9.94 -20.15 10.72
C ASP A 287 8.90 -20.99 9.99
N GLN A 288 7.68 -21.00 10.52
CA GLN A 288 6.72 -22.08 10.31
C GLN A 288 5.35 -21.57 9.80
N VAL A 289 4.88 -22.16 8.68
CA VAL A 289 3.46 -22.28 8.21
C VAL A 289 2.61 -20.98 8.05
N PRO A 290 1.34 -21.04 7.57
CA PRO A 290 0.68 -21.97 6.62
C PRO A 290 0.15 -21.20 5.38
N TRP A 291 -0.12 -21.72 4.17
CA TRP A 291 -1.01 -22.80 3.66
C TRP A 291 -0.62 -23.05 2.17
N GLY A 292 -1.12 -24.01 1.37
CA GLY A 292 -2.07 -25.11 1.57
C GLY A 292 -2.51 -25.72 0.21
N MET A 293 -2.95 -26.99 0.21
CA MET A 293 -3.47 -27.79 -0.93
C MET A 293 -2.60 -27.97 -2.19
N GLY A 294 -2.02 -29.18 -2.32
CA GLY A 294 -1.43 -29.70 -3.56
C GLY A 294 -0.64 -30.98 -3.31
N ARG A 295 -1.27 -32.16 -3.42
CA ARG A 295 -0.59 -33.46 -3.18
C ARG A 295 0.41 -33.76 -4.30
N GLY A 296 1.64 -34.12 -3.94
CA GLY A 296 2.62 -34.77 -4.80
C GLY A 296 3.69 -35.46 -3.94
N THR A 297 3.84 -36.77 -4.07
CA THR A 297 4.80 -37.57 -3.28
C THR A 297 6.23 -37.35 -3.76
N SER A 298 7.10 -36.85 -2.89
CA SER A 298 8.53 -36.63 -3.19
C SER A 298 9.29 -37.95 -3.24
N GLN A 299 9.92 -38.24 -4.38
CA GLN A 299 10.92 -39.30 -4.53
C GLN A 299 12.33 -38.69 -4.38
N PRO A 300 13.21 -39.19 -3.51
CA PRO A 300 14.54 -38.61 -3.32
C PRO A 300 15.52 -39.21 -4.34
N GLY A 301 16.07 -38.38 -5.24
CA GLY A 301 17.06 -38.85 -6.21
C GLY A 301 17.14 -38.04 -7.51
N GLY A 302 17.33 -36.73 -7.42
CA GLY A 302 17.56 -35.88 -8.59
C GLY A 302 18.26 -34.58 -8.21
N THR A 303 19.22 -34.15 -9.04
CA THR A 303 19.83 -32.82 -8.95
C THR A 303 18.73 -31.76 -8.97
N ALA A 304 18.72 -30.86 -7.98
CA ALA A 304 17.65 -29.90 -7.79
C ALA A 304 17.66 -28.81 -8.88
N VAL A 305 17.02 -29.11 -10.02
CA VAL A 305 16.61 -28.08 -10.99
C VAL A 305 15.67 -27.14 -10.25
N GLN A 306 16.13 -25.91 -9.98
CA GLN A 306 15.27 -24.89 -9.40
C GLN A 306 14.08 -24.67 -10.34
N SER A 307 12.86 -24.83 -9.80
CA SER A 307 11.63 -24.51 -10.53
C SER A 307 11.77 -23.13 -11.19
N LEU A 308 11.41 -23.01 -12.47
CA LEU A 308 11.60 -21.77 -13.24
C LEU A 308 10.99 -20.54 -12.54
N ARG A 309 9.90 -20.77 -11.77
CA ARG A 309 9.19 -19.76 -10.96
C ARG A 309 9.96 -19.24 -9.73
N ASN A 310 10.94 -20.00 -9.23
CA ASN A 310 11.73 -19.65 -8.05
C ASN A 310 12.99 -18.82 -8.42
N ARG A 311 13.22 -18.58 -9.71
CA ARG A 311 14.36 -17.82 -10.23
C ARG A 311 14.04 -16.32 -10.20
N THR A 312 15.06 -15.47 -9.99
CA THR A 312 14.86 -14.01 -9.91
C THR A 312 14.26 -13.45 -11.21
N THR A 313 13.45 -12.41 -11.11
CA THR A 313 12.82 -11.76 -12.27
C THR A 313 13.85 -11.30 -13.29
N THR A 314 14.98 -10.74 -12.84
CA THR A 314 16.12 -10.37 -13.70
C THR A 314 16.68 -11.55 -14.47
N THR A 315 16.93 -12.70 -13.82
CA THR A 315 17.40 -13.92 -14.51
C THR A 315 16.38 -14.40 -15.55
N ARG A 316 15.09 -14.44 -15.18
CA ARG A 316 14.03 -14.89 -16.09
C ARG A 316 13.86 -13.94 -17.29
N HIS A 317 14.02 -12.63 -17.08
CA HIS A 317 14.02 -11.65 -18.16
C HIS A 317 15.23 -11.80 -19.09
N GLN A 318 16.41 -12.10 -18.55
CA GLN A 318 17.60 -12.38 -19.37
C GLN A 318 17.43 -13.64 -20.23
N ASP A 319 16.83 -14.70 -19.69
CA ASP A 319 16.50 -15.91 -20.45
C ASP A 319 15.56 -15.61 -21.64
N LEU A 320 14.51 -14.78 -21.44
CA LEU A 320 13.62 -14.37 -22.54
C LEU A 320 14.38 -13.73 -23.71
N LEU A 321 15.42 -12.93 -23.41
CA LEU A 321 16.26 -12.27 -24.41
C LEU A 321 17.24 -13.25 -25.05
N ASN A 322 17.84 -14.15 -24.26
CA ASN A 322 18.84 -15.11 -24.72
C ASN A 322 18.25 -16.18 -25.65
N PHE A 323 17.04 -16.66 -25.36
CA PHE A 323 16.40 -17.74 -26.13
C PHE A 323 15.41 -17.22 -27.20
N ALA A 324 15.26 -15.90 -27.34
CA ALA A 324 14.32 -15.28 -28.28
C ALA A 324 14.44 -15.83 -29.72
N LEU A 325 13.36 -16.43 -30.22
CA LEU A 325 13.32 -16.92 -31.60
C LEU A 325 13.19 -15.77 -32.61
N PRO A 326 13.85 -15.84 -33.79
CA PRO A 326 13.73 -14.81 -34.82
C PRO A 326 12.28 -14.59 -35.26
N GLN A 327 11.83 -13.33 -35.24
CA GLN A 327 10.50 -12.92 -35.69
C GLN A 327 10.49 -12.62 -37.19
N HIS A 328 9.44 -13.05 -37.89
CA HIS A 328 9.31 -12.91 -39.34
C HIS A 328 8.35 -11.78 -39.74
N PRO A 329 8.63 -11.07 -40.85
CA PRO A 329 7.69 -10.10 -41.43
C PRO A 329 6.45 -10.82 -41.99
N ASN A 330 5.33 -10.10 -42.10
CA ASN A 330 4.09 -10.66 -42.67
C ASN A 330 4.15 -10.75 -44.21
N THR A 331 4.99 -11.65 -44.70
CA THR A 331 5.13 -12.04 -46.11
C THR A 331 4.87 -13.53 -46.27
N ALA A 332 4.70 -14.02 -47.50
CA ALA A 332 4.48 -15.45 -47.76
C ALA A 332 5.68 -16.29 -47.28
N GLU A 333 6.90 -15.80 -47.48
CA GLU A 333 8.15 -16.40 -47.02
C GLU A 333 8.20 -16.43 -45.49
N GLY A 334 7.88 -15.32 -44.82
CA GLY A 334 7.84 -15.25 -43.37
C GLY A 334 6.80 -16.19 -42.75
N GLN A 335 5.64 -16.36 -43.39
CA GLN A 335 4.63 -17.34 -42.99
C GLN A 335 5.10 -18.78 -43.19
N ALA A 336 5.77 -19.10 -44.30
CA ALA A 336 6.37 -20.42 -44.51
C ALA A 336 7.48 -20.74 -43.49
N THR A 337 8.35 -19.77 -43.17
CA THR A 337 9.39 -19.93 -42.16
C THR A 337 8.82 -20.09 -40.76
N TYR A 338 7.80 -19.32 -40.38
CA TYR A 338 7.05 -19.51 -39.13
C TYR A 338 6.44 -20.92 -39.04
N GLN A 339 5.77 -21.40 -40.08
CA GLN A 339 5.22 -22.78 -40.11
C GLN A 339 6.30 -23.86 -40.04
N ALA A 340 7.51 -23.61 -40.56
CA ALA A 340 8.64 -24.51 -40.37
C ALA A 340 9.12 -24.50 -38.91
N GLN A 341 9.30 -23.32 -38.30
CA GLN A 341 9.68 -23.19 -36.88
C GLN A 341 8.66 -23.85 -35.94
N VAL A 342 7.36 -23.66 -36.16
CA VAL A 342 6.29 -24.30 -35.37
C VAL A 342 6.39 -25.82 -35.46
N ARG A 343 6.60 -26.40 -36.64
CA ARG A 343 6.79 -27.85 -36.81
C ARG A 343 8.05 -28.36 -36.09
N VAL A 344 9.16 -27.65 -36.18
CA VAL A 344 10.41 -27.99 -35.45
C VAL A 344 10.20 -27.91 -33.95
N TRP A 345 9.51 -26.88 -33.45
CA TRP A 345 9.22 -26.71 -32.04
C TRP A 345 8.36 -27.85 -31.48
N HIS A 346 7.26 -28.22 -32.14
CA HIS A 346 6.41 -29.34 -31.70
C HIS A 346 7.09 -30.70 -31.81
N ALA A 347 8.01 -30.89 -32.77
CA ALA A 347 8.82 -32.11 -32.88
C ALA A 347 9.86 -32.21 -31.75
N ALA A 348 10.44 -31.09 -31.31
CA ALA A 348 11.42 -31.05 -30.23
C ALA A 348 10.81 -31.06 -28.82
N ASN A 349 9.59 -30.54 -28.65
CA ASN A 349 8.93 -30.32 -27.35
C ASN A 349 7.57 -31.05 -27.23
N PRO A 350 7.52 -32.39 -27.41
CA PRO A 350 6.26 -33.14 -27.45
C PRO A 350 5.51 -33.06 -26.10
N ASN A 351 4.24 -32.64 -26.15
CA ASN A 351 3.35 -32.42 -24.99
C ASN A 351 3.81 -31.36 -23.98
N GLN A 352 4.83 -30.56 -24.30
CA GLN A 352 5.35 -29.52 -23.42
C GLN A 352 4.59 -28.20 -23.65
N LYS A 353 4.41 -27.39 -22.59
CA LYS A 353 3.95 -26.00 -22.73
C LYS A 353 5.16 -25.08 -22.90
N PRO A 354 5.06 -23.98 -23.66
CA PRO A 354 6.13 -22.99 -23.76
C PRO A 354 6.52 -22.41 -22.41
N ASP A 355 7.81 -22.16 -22.23
CA ASP A 355 8.39 -21.55 -21.05
C ASP A 355 9.65 -20.73 -21.42
N GLU A 356 10.32 -20.15 -20.41
CA GLU A 356 11.52 -19.30 -20.60
C GLU A 356 12.68 -19.99 -21.32
N GLN A 357 12.76 -21.31 -21.28
CA GLN A 357 13.81 -22.12 -21.93
C GLN A 357 13.33 -22.73 -23.25
N HIS A 358 12.01 -22.86 -23.42
CA HIS A 358 11.36 -23.43 -24.61
C HIS A 358 10.38 -22.40 -25.24
N PRO A 359 10.89 -21.27 -25.75
CA PRO A 359 10.07 -20.17 -26.27
C PRO A 359 9.31 -20.58 -27.53
N TYR A 360 8.07 -20.12 -27.68
CA TYR A 360 7.23 -20.47 -28.84
C TYR A 360 7.43 -19.47 -30.00
N PRO A 361 7.44 -19.91 -31.27
CA PRO A 361 7.49 -19.01 -32.43
C PRO A 361 6.32 -18.01 -32.45
N LEU A 362 6.57 -16.78 -32.88
CA LEU A 362 5.53 -15.73 -32.94
C LEU A 362 4.92 -15.62 -34.35
N SER A 363 3.60 -15.46 -34.42
CA SER A 363 2.90 -15.28 -35.68
C SER A 363 3.42 -14.04 -36.46
N PRO A 364 3.70 -14.14 -37.77
CA PRO A 364 4.28 -13.06 -38.55
C PRO A 364 3.45 -11.76 -38.52
N GLY A 365 4.13 -10.61 -38.48
CA GLY A 365 3.47 -9.29 -38.40
C GLY A 365 2.81 -8.94 -37.07
N THR A 366 2.88 -9.82 -36.06
CA THR A 366 2.64 -9.40 -34.67
C THR A 366 3.85 -8.64 -34.13
N PRO A 367 3.72 -7.85 -33.05
CA PRO A 367 4.86 -7.30 -32.32
C PRO A 367 5.54 -8.36 -31.45
N ALA A 368 6.78 -8.07 -31.07
CA ALA A 368 7.56 -8.86 -30.11
C ALA A 368 6.83 -9.03 -28.76
N VAL A 369 7.16 -10.12 -28.05
CA VAL A 369 6.60 -10.42 -26.72
C VAL A 369 6.91 -9.33 -25.69
N GLY A 370 5.97 -9.11 -24.77
CA GLY A 370 6.16 -8.19 -23.65
C GLY A 370 6.10 -6.70 -24.03
N SER A 371 5.72 -6.39 -25.27
CA SER A 371 5.68 -5.04 -25.83
C SER A 371 4.31 -4.34 -25.67
N CYS A 372 3.55 -4.76 -24.66
CA CYS A 372 2.18 -4.36 -24.34
C CYS A 372 1.13 -4.74 -25.41
N GLU A 373 1.33 -5.89 -26.05
CA GLU A 373 0.36 -6.55 -26.91
C GLU A 373 -0.79 -7.22 -26.13
N CYS A 374 -1.93 -7.40 -26.79
CA CYS A 374 -2.97 -8.32 -26.35
C CYS A 374 -2.52 -9.77 -26.58
N TRP A 375 -2.67 -10.63 -25.57
CA TRP A 375 -2.22 -12.02 -25.65
C TRP A 375 -3.10 -12.91 -26.52
N ASP A 376 -4.37 -12.54 -26.74
CA ASP A 376 -5.32 -13.35 -27.49
C ASP A 376 -5.17 -13.21 -29.01
N CYS A 377 -4.85 -12.01 -29.51
CA CYS A 377 -4.66 -11.75 -30.95
C CYS A 377 -3.26 -11.22 -31.33
N GLY A 378 -2.37 -11.03 -30.35
CA GLY A 378 -1.02 -10.53 -30.56
C GLY A 378 -0.89 -9.07 -30.95
N GLN A 379 -1.97 -8.28 -31.01
CA GLN A 379 -1.93 -6.88 -31.48
C GLN A 379 -1.91 -5.86 -30.34
N LYS A 380 -1.33 -4.68 -30.58
CA LYS A 380 -1.33 -3.55 -29.64
C LYS A 380 -2.65 -2.76 -29.70
N GLY A 381 -2.78 -1.75 -28.83
CA GLY A 381 -3.88 -0.78 -28.86
C GLY A 381 -5.11 -1.16 -28.02
N HIS A 382 -5.16 -2.37 -27.46
CA HIS A 382 -6.18 -2.78 -26.51
C HIS A 382 -5.57 -3.67 -25.42
N MET A 383 -6.20 -3.70 -24.25
CA MET A 383 -5.81 -4.57 -23.13
C MET A 383 -6.65 -5.85 -23.14
N GLN A 384 -6.15 -6.89 -22.47
CA GLN A 384 -6.81 -8.20 -22.32
C GLN A 384 -8.23 -8.13 -21.71
N SER A 385 -8.60 -7.00 -21.09
CA SER A 385 -9.95 -6.74 -20.55
C SER A 385 -10.82 -5.83 -21.43
N ALA A 386 -10.44 -5.58 -22.69
CA ALA A 386 -11.33 -4.94 -23.65
C ALA A 386 -12.54 -5.86 -23.92
N ALA A 387 -13.75 -5.30 -23.94
CA ALA A 387 -14.99 -6.09 -24.04
C ALA A 387 -15.10 -6.91 -25.34
N VAL A 388 -14.34 -6.55 -26.38
CA VAL A 388 -14.22 -7.30 -27.64
C VAL A 388 -12.76 -7.23 -28.10
N CYS A 389 -12.07 -8.38 -28.13
CA CYS A 389 -10.84 -8.54 -28.91
C CYS A 389 -11.25 -8.84 -30.36
N ALA A 390 -11.07 -7.86 -31.26
CA ALA A 390 -11.51 -7.98 -32.66
C ALA A 390 -10.45 -8.60 -33.60
N GLY A 391 -9.25 -8.90 -33.10
CA GLY A 391 -8.19 -9.54 -33.88
C GLY A 391 -8.37 -11.05 -33.99
N ALA A 392 -7.77 -11.66 -35.01
CA ALA A 392 -7.74 -13.12 -35.16
C ALA A 392 -7.08 -13.79 -33.95
N VAL A 393 -7.67 -14.87 -33.44
CA VAL A 393 -7.19 -15.58 -32.25
C VAL A 393 -5.91 -16.36 -32.57
N LEU A 394 -4.87 -16.15 -31.77
CA LEU A 394 -3.59 -16.86 -31.91
C LEU A 394 -3.69 -18.32 -31.43
N PRO A 395 -2.78 -19.22 -31.90
CA PRO A 395 -2.65 -20.56 -31.36
C PRO A 395 -2.41 -20.58 -29.85
N GLU A 396 -2.98 -21.54 -29.12
CA GLU A 396 -2.88 -21.60 -27.65
C GLU A 396 -1.44 -21.54 -27.10
N PRO A 397 -0.44 -22.26 -27.66
CA PRO A 397 0.94 -22.15 -27.18
C PRO A 397 1.51 -20.72 -27.35
N GLU A 398 1.14 -19.99 -28.40
CA GLU A 398 1.58 -18.61 -28.58
C GLU A 398 0.92 -17.67 -27.56
N ARG A 399 -0.37 -17.89 -27.23
CA ARG A 399 -1.06 -17.14 -26.17
C ARG A 399 -0.43 -17.37 -24.80
N ASP A 400 -0.15 -18.62 -24.45
CA ASP A 400 0.54 -19.01 -23.21
C ASP A 400 1.94 -18.39 -23.15
N TRP A 401 2.68 -18.42 -24.26
CA TRP A 401 4.01 -17.82 -24.33
C TRP A 401 3.99 -16.30 -24.15
N ARG A 402 3.09 -15.58 -24.85
CA ARG A 402 2.88 -14.13 -24.67
C ARG A 402 2.47 -13.77 -23.24
N CYS A 403 1.65 -14.61 -22.62
CA CYS A 403 1.26 -14.47 -21.22
C CYS A 403 2.48 -14.54 -20.28
N ILE A 404 3.31 -15.59 -20.41
CA ILE A 404 4.52 -15.81 -19.61
C ILE A 404 5.51 -14.66 -19.80
N ALA A 405 5.90 -14.39 -21.03
CA ALA A 405 6.87 -13.33 -21.35
C ALA A 405 6.35 -11.96 -20.90
N GLY A 406 5.08 -11.64 -21.16
CA GLY A 406 4.45 -10.40 -20.73
C GLY A 406 4.36 -10.22 -19.21
N PHE A 407 4.22 -11.29 -18.43
CA PHE A 407 4.32 -11.22 -16.96
C PHE A 407 5.75 -10.91 -16.50
N ILE A 408 6.75 -11.61 -17.03
CA ILE A 408 8.16 -11.44 -16.66
C ILE A 408 8.65 -10.03 -17.03
N THR A 409 8.39 -9.55 -18.26
CA THR A 409 8.78 -8.20 -18.70
C THR A 409 8.14 -7.11 -17.85
N ARG A 410 6.85 -7.25 -17.47
CA ARG A 410 6.20 -6.27 -16.57
C ARG A 410 6.77 -6.29 -15.15
N ALA A 411 7.06 -7.47 -14.61
CA ALA A 411 7.68 -7.59 -13.29
C ALA A 411 9.09 -6.98 -13.30
N PHE A 412 9.89 -7.27 -14.33
CA PHE A 412 11.22 -6.70 -14.52
C PHE A 412 11.18 -5.18 -14.63
N HIS A 413 10.31 -4.62 -15.47
CA HIS A 413 10.14 -3.16 -15.56
C HIS A 413 9.66 -2.54 -14.25
N ALA A 414 8.80 -3.20 -13.48
CA ALA A 414 8.38 -2.72 -12.17
C ALA A 414 9.55 -2.68 -11.16
N GLU A 415 10.37 -3.74 -11.12
CA GLU A 415 11.58 -3.79 -10.29
C GLU A 415 12.61 -2.72 -10.71
N CYS A 416 12.85 -2.55 -12.01
CA CYS A 416 13.73 -1.50 -12.53
C CYS A 416 13.21 -0.08 -12.23
N LEU A 417 11.89 0.16 -12.31
CA LEU A 417 11.30 1.45 -11.94
C LEU A 417 11.48 1.72 -10.44
N VAL A 418 11.24 0.74 -9.56
CA VAL A 418 11.47 0.89 -8.11
C VAL A 418 12.95 1.17 -7.83
N ALA A 419 13.88 0.49 -8.52
CA ALA A 419 15.31 0.74 -8.39
C ALA A 419 15.71 2.14 -8.90
N SER A 420 15.14 2.62 -10.01
CA SER A 420 15.45 3.95 -10.57
C SER A 420 14.94 5.09 -9.68
N HIS A 421 13.91 4.87 -8.88
CA HIS A 421 13.42 5.85 -7.90
C HIS A 421 14.31 5.96 -6.64
N THR A 422 15.36 5.14 -6.51
CA THR A 422 16.40 5.33 -5.47
C THR A 422 17.58 6.21 -5.91
N VAL A 423 17.51 6.83 -7.09
CA VAL A 423 18.39 7.95 -7.41
C VAL A 423 18.05 9.12 -6.48
N ASN A 424 19.02 9.52 -5.66
CA ASN A 424 18.89 10.70 -4.79
C ASN A 424 18.35 11.89 -5.58
N PHE A 425 17.28 12.50 -5.07
CA PHE A 425 17.01 13.90 -5.41
C PHE A 425 18.24 14.69 -4.94
N VAL A 426 19.05 15.15 -5.92
CA VAL A 426 20.00 16.23 -5.66
C VAL A 426 19.14 17.41 -5.22
N ASP A 427 19.37 17.85 -3.99
CA ASP A 427 18.65 18.96 -3.38
C ASP A 427 18.68 20.16 -4.34
N VAL A 428 17.50 20.56 -4.81
CA VAL A 428 17.40 21.68 -5.75
C VAL A 428 17.65 22.91 -4.91
N GLN A 429 18.89 23.43 -4.98
CA GLN A 429 19.33 24.57 -4.19
C GLN A 429 18.23 25.63 -4.14
N GLN A 430 17.78 25.88 -2.92
CA GLN A 430 16.66 26.74 -2.59
C GLN A 430 16.95 28.16 -3.13
N TYR A 431 16.46 28.46 -4.33
CA TYR A 431 16.55 29.79 -4.91
C TYR A 431 15.80 30.75 -4.00
N ASN A 432 16.54 31.54 -3.24
CA ASN A 432 16.03 32.42 -2.21
C ASN A 432 15.98 33.86 -2.78
N PRO A 433 14.82 34.37 -3.21
CA PRO A 433 14.74 35.61 -3.99
C PRO A 433 14.89 36.90 -3.16
N TYR A 434 15.24 36.81 -1.87
CA TYR A 434 15.43 37.96 -0.99
C TYR A 434 16.75 37.84 -0.21
N PRO A 435 17.75 38.72 -0.49
CA PRO A 435 18.90 38.85 0.40
C PRO A 435 18.46 39.48 1.73
N THR A 436 18.87 38.84 2.82
CA THR A 436 18.60 39.31 4.19
C THR A 436 19.32 40.63 4.48
N TYR A 437 18.56 41.70 4.68
CA TYR A 437 19.11 42.97 5.16
C TYR A 437 19.64 42.81 6.60
N HIS A 438 20.92 43.14 6.78
CA HIS A 438 21.59 43.15 8.06
C HIS A 438 20.99 44.27 8.93
N GLN A 439 20.31 43.93 10.03
CA GLN A 439 20.02 44.92 11.08
C GLN A 439 21.32 45.27 11.79
N GLN A 440 21.95 46.39 11.40
CA GLN A 440 22.95 47.06 12.21
C GLN A 440 22.25 48.06 13.15
N SER A 441 22.49 47.89 14.45
CA SER A 441 22.00 48.76 15.50
C SER A 441 22.68 50.13 15.44
N TYR A 442 21.96 51.17 15.01
CA TYR A 442 22.43 52.54 15.16
C TYR A 442 22.07 53.10 16.54
N GLN A 443 23.09 53.46 17.31
CA GLN A 443 22.91 54.28 18.51
C GLN A 443 22.54 55.71 18.10
N ARG A 444 21.57 56.27 18.80
CA ARG A 444 21.03 57.62 18.57
C ARG A 444 21.85 58.63 19.38
N ALA A 445 22.71 59.39 18.71
CA ALA A 445 23.42 60.54 19.25
C ALA A 445 22.91 61.84 18.60
N TYR A 446 23.25 62.99 19.18
CA TYR A 446 22.52 64.24 19.01
C TYR A 446 22.69 64.93 17.64
N VAL A 447 21.68 65.72 17.31
CA VAL A 447 21.72 66.77 16.29
C VAL A 447 22.46 67.97 16.86
N GLU A 448 23.36 68.56 16.08
CA GLU A 448 23.84 69.92 16.26
C GLU A 448 24.04 70.53 14.85
N ASP A 449 23.64 71.78 14.68
CA ASP A 449 23.48 72.45 13.38
C ASP A 449 24.83 72.90 12.77
N VAL A 450 24.96 72.89 11.44
CA VAL A 450 25.61 73.97 10.65
C VAL A 450 24.98 74.05 9.24
N GLU A 451 24.27 75.15 9.02
CA GLU A 451 24.22 76.06 7.85
C GLU A 451 24.66 75.60 6.42
N ASP A 452 23.77 75.93 5.48
CA ASP A 452 24.01 76.63 4.19
C ASP A 452 24.55 75.95 2.91
N GLU A 453 24.30 76.70 1.82
CA GLU A 453 24.66 76.53 0.39
C GLU A 453 23.80 75.52 -0.42
N GLN A 454 22.80 75.92 -1.24
CA GLN A 454 22.71 76.91 -2.34
C GLN A 454 23.29 76.40 -3.69
N GLY A 455 22.43 76.19 -4.70
CA GLY A 455 22.79 75.74 -6.07
C GLY A 455 21.80 74.71 -6.61
N ASN A 456 20.73 75.01 -7.38
CA ASN A 456 20.53 75.82 -8.59
C ASN A 456 20.83 75.06 -9.91
N GLY A 457 19.94 75.19 -10.92
CA GLY A 457 19.96 74.47 -12.22
C GLY A 457 19.14 73.17 -12.20
N GLN A 458 17.96 72.99 -12.84
CA GLN A 458 17.46 73.32 -14.19
C GLN A 458 18.23 72.69 -15.36
N GLY A 459 17.49 72.00 -16.25
CA GLY A 459 17.97 71.31 -17.46
C GLY A 459 17.30 69.93 -17.64
N LEU A 460 16.01 69.80 -18.01
CA LEU A 460 15.41 69.93 -19.36
C LEU A 460 15.97 68.99 -20.44
N SER A 461 15.08 68.15 -21.01
CA SER A 461 15.12 67.50 -22.35
C SER A 461 16.32 66.58 -22.68
N GLU A 462 16.17 65.43 -23.38
CA GLU A 462 15.06 64.85 -24.16
C GLU A 462 14.92 63.34 -23.87
#